data_AF-A0A3B8HV60-F1
#
_entry.id   AF-A0A3B8HV60-F1
#
_cell.length_a   1.000
_cell.length_b   1.000
_cell.length_c   1.000
_cell.angle_alpha   90.00
_cell.angle_beta   90.00
_cell.angle_gamma   90.00
#
_symmetry.space_group_name_H-M   'P 1'
#
loop_
_entity.id
_entity.type
_entity.pdbx_description
1 polymer ?
#
loop_
_entity_poly.entity_id
_entity_poly.type
_entity_poly.pdbx_seq_one_letter_code
_entity_poly.pdbx_strand_id
1 'polypeptide(L)'
;WFVHLMIMTGYASVFLMVVVLINGLTIESLKFQRGWPEYPLWHPIRLVGYYATFAIMYGTTYAIIGRLKKSKAPYKNSHPTDWMFLILLQATTLTGIFIHFTRLLDWPMPTYIIYIIHMMVAVPMLVLEVPFAKWAHLAYRPIAIYLLRVRDRYLQENPAAVAE
;
A
#
# COMPACT_ATOMS: atom_id res chain seq x y z
N TRP A 1 18.19 -0.30 -0.37
CA TRP A 1 17.45 0.88 0.10
C TRP A 1 16.56 1.47 -1.00
N PHE A 2 17.11 1.84 -2.17
CA PHE A 2 16.33 2.41 -3.29
C PHE A 2 15.05 1.63 -3.68
N VAL A 3 15.15 0.32 -3.90
CA VAL A 3 13.99 -0.54 -4.25
C VAL A 3 12.92 -0.50 -3.16
N HIS A 4 13.33 -0.49 -1.89
CA HIS A 4 12.39 -0.39 -0.78
C HIS A 4 11.72 0.98 -0.75
N LEU A 5 12.48 2.07 -0.96
CA LEU A 5 11.92 3.41 -1.05
C LEU A 5 10.87 3.50 -2.16
N MET A 6 11.16 2.99 -3.36
CA MET A 6 10.22 2.98 -4.48
C MET A 6 8.91 2.25 -4.15
N ILE A 7 8.99 1.08 -3.52
CA ILE A 7 7.80 0.35 -3.07
C ILE A 7 7.02 1.19 -2.04
N MET A 8 7.72 1.75 -1.04
CA MET A 8 7.08 2.51 0.04
C MET A 8 6.41 3.79 -0.44
N THR A 9 7.08 4.60 -1.26
CA THR A 9 6.52 5.86 -1.76
C THR A 9 5.43 5.61 -2.80
N GLY A 10 5.59 4.61 -3.66
CA GLY A 10 4.56 4.21 -4.61
C GLY A 10 3.30 3.72 -3.90
N TYR A 11 3.47 2.80 -2.94
CA TYR A 11 2.36 2.29 -2.13
C TYR A 11 1.67 3.41 -1.33
N ALA A 12 2.42 4.25 -0.62
CA ALA A 12 1.85 5.33 0.18
C ALA A 12 1.07 6.34 -0.68
N SER A 13 1.57 6.64 -1.89
CA SER A 13 0.91 7.55 -2.82
C SER A 13 -0.44 6.99 -3.28
N VAL A 14 -0.48 5.74 -3.77
CA VAL A 14 -1.74 5.15 -4.24
C VAL A 14 -2.70 4.85 -3.09
N PHE A 15 -2.18 4.47 -1.92
CA PHE A 15 -2.98 4.29 -0.70
C PHE A 15 -3.67 5.59 -0.31
N LEU A 16 -2.96 6.71 -0.28
CA LEU A 16 -3.55 8.01 0.00
C LEU A 16 -4.61 8.39 -1.05
N MET A 17 -4.31 8.14 -2.33
CA MET A 17 -5.25 8.43 -3.40
C MET A 17 -6.56 7.63 -3.28
N VAL A 18 -6.49 6.35 -2.91
CA VAL A 18 -7.65 5.44 -2.86
C VAL A 18 -8.38 5.50 -1.52
N VAL A 19 -7.68 5.61 -0.40
CA VAL A 19 -8.30 5.57 0.94
C VAL A 19 -8.74 6.95 1.40
N VAL A 20 -7.97 7.99 1.07
CA VAL A 20 -8.22 9.36 1.56
C VAL A 20 -8.84 10.23 0.48
N LEU A 21 -8.30 10.20 -0.74
CA LEU A 21 -8.67 11.13 -1.81
C LEU A 21 -9.69 10.58 -2.81
N ILE A 22 -10.27 9.40 -2.58
CA ILE A 22 -11.25 8.81 -3.51
C ILE A 22 -12.43 9.73 -3.77
N ASN A 23 -12.93 10.38 -2.73
CA ASN A 23 -13.96 11.42 -2.80
C ASN A 23 -13.40 12.84 -2.51
N GLY A 24 -12.09 13.01 -2.63
CA GLY A 24 -11.42 14.31 -2.54
C GLY A 24 -11.55 15.04 -1.21
N LEU A 25 -11.92 14.36 -0.11
CA LEU A 25 -12.19 15.01 1.19
C LEU A 25 -13.16 16.20 1.07
N THR A 26 -14.21 16.05 0.25
CA THR A 26 -15.19 17.10 -0.12
C THR A 26 -14.63 18.26 -0.96
N ILE A 27 -13.35 18.23 -1.33
CA ILE A 27 -12.69 19.16 -2.23
C ILE A 27 -12.60 18.53 -3.63
N GLU A 28 -13.37 19.05 -4.58
CA GLU A 28 -13.50 18.46 -5.91
C GLU A 28 -12.18 18.38 -6.69
N SER A 29 -11.25 19.31 -6.46
CA SER A 29 -9.93 19.30 -7.11
C SER A 29 -9.00 18.18 -6.61
N LEU A 30 -9.28 17.62 -5.43
CA LEU A 30 -8.52 16.51 -4.85
C LEU A 30 -9.13 15.14 -5.16
N LYS A 31 -10.29 15.10 -5.81
CA LYS A 31 -11.00 13.86 -6.09
C LYS A 31 -10.25 13.00 -7.09
N PHE A 32 -9.83 11.81 -6.66
CA PHE A 32 -9.12 10.84 -7.49
C PHE A 32 -10.04 10.24 -8.57
N GLN A 33 -11.22 9.75 -8.17
CA GLN A 33 -12.22 9.19 -9.09
C GLN A 33 -13.27 10.24 -9.43
N ARG A 34 -13.00 11.06 -10.44
CA ARG A 34 -14.00 11.99 -10.99
C ARG A 34 -14.79 11.32 -12.12
N GLY A 35 -16.06 11.72 -12.26
CA GLY A 35 -16.87 11.42 -13.43
C GLY A 35 -16.43 12.22 -14.67
N TRP A 36 -17.28 12.24 -15.68
CA TRP A 36 -17.04 12.95 -16.93
C TRP A 36 -17.15 14.48 -16.72
N PRO A 37 -16.25 15.32 -17.29
CA PRO A 37 -15.14 14.99 -18.18
C PRO A 37 -13.88 14.49 -17.45
N GLU A 38 -13.13 13.61 -18.12
CA GLU A 38 -11.87 13.07 -17.59
C GLU A 38 -10.79 14.14 -17.43
N TYR A 39 -9.98 14.03 -16.36
CA TYR A 39 -8.81 14.89 -16.18
C TYR A 39 -7.85 14.84 -17.38
N PRO A 40 -7.16 15.94 -17.72
CA PRO A 40 -6.05 15.90 -18.67
C PRO A 40 -4.92 14.97 -18.19
N LEU A 41 -4.15 14.39 -19.11
CA LEU A 41 -3.02 13.49 -18.79
C LEU A 41 -2.01 14.11 -17.81
N TRP A 42 -1.80 15.43 -17.91
CA TRP A 42 -0.85 16.19 -17.08
C TRP A 42 -1.43 16.66 -15.75
N HIS A 43 -2.66 16.29 -15.40
CA HIS A 43 -3.25 16.67 -14.13
C HIS A 43 -2.41 16.08 -12.97
N PRO A 44 -2.09 16.85 -11.91
CA PRO A 44 -1.19 16.39 -10.83
C PRO A 44 -1.61 15.05 -10.23
N ILE A 45 -2.92 14.82 -10.03
CA ILE A 45 -3.42 13.56 -9.48
C ILE A 45 -3.12 12.34 -10.36
N ARG A 46 -3.07 12.51 -11.69
CA ARG A 46 -2.70 11.45 -12.63
C ARG A 46 -1.21 11.19 -12.62
N LEU A 47 -0.41 12.26 -12.57
CA LEU A 47 1.05 12.14 -12.49
C LEU A 47 1.48 11.39 -11.24
N VAL A 48 0.83 11.64 -10.09
CA VAL A 48 1.05 10.87 -8.86
C VAL A 48 0.65 9.40 -9.07
N GLY A 49 -0.47 9.15 -9.75
CA GLY A 49 -0.88 7.79 -10.13
C GLY A 49 0.16 7.07 -11.00
N TYR A 50 0.65 7.70 -12.07
CA TYR A 50 1.67 7.12 -12.95
C TYR A 50 3.00 6.88 -12.24
N TYR A 51 3.41 7.83 -11.39
CA TYR A 51 4.57 7.65 -10.51
C TYR A 51 4.38 6.43 -9.61
N ALA A 52 3.24 6.32 -8.93
CA ALA A 52 2.94 5.20 -8.04
C ALA A 52 2.96 3.88 -8.80
N THR A 53 2.34 3.81 -9.98
CA THR A 53 2.38 2.64 -10.87
C THR A 53 3.82 2.28 -11.20
N PHE A 54 4.62 3.21 -11.72
CA PHE A 54 6.02 2.93 -12.07
C PHE A 54 6.82 2.45 -10.86
N ALA A 55 6.71 3.15 -9.73
CA ALA A 55 7.49 2.87 -8.54
C ALA A 55 7.17 1.51 -7.93
N ILE A 56 5.88 1.16 -7.85
CA ILE A 56 5.45 -0.16 -7.41
C ILE A 56 5.90 -1.20 -8.42
N MET A 57 5.52 -1.08 -9.70
CA MET A 57 5.78 -2.10 -10.72
C MET A 57 7.27 -2.45 -10.80
N TYR A 58 8.15 -1.45 -10.84
CA TYR A 58 9.60 -1.65 -10.81
C TYR A 58 10.08 -2.28 -9.50
N GLY A 59 9.66 -1.70 -8.37
CA GLY A 59 10.13 -2.10 -7.05
C GLY A 59 9.75 -3.54 -6.70
N THR A 60 8.47 -3.91 -6.89
CA THR A 60 7.95 -5.24 -6.61
C THR A 60 8.50 -6.27 -7.58
N THR A 61 8.62 -5.96 -8.88
CA THR A 61 9.23 -6.88 -9.85
C THR A 61 10.69 -7.18 -9.49
N TYR A 62 11.47 -6.14 -9.17
CA TYR A 62 12.86 -6.32 -8.74
C TYR A 62 12.93 -7.17 -7.46
N ALA A 63 12.06 -6.91 -6.48
CA ALA A 63 12.04 -7.65 -5.22
C ALA A 63 11.64 -9.12 -5.42
N ILE A 64 10.64 -9.41 -6.27
CA ILE A 64 10.20 -10.76 -6.61
C ILE A 64 11.34 -11.53 -7.28
N ILE A 65 11.96 -10.97 -8.32
CA ILE A 65 13.12 -11.60 -9.00
C ILE A 65 14.26 -11.82 -8.01
N GLY A 66 14.53 -10.83 -7.15
CA GLY A 66 15.57 -10.90 -6.13
C GLY A 66 15.37 -12.05 -5.14
N ARG A 67 14.12 -12.32 -4.75
CA ARG A 67 13.73 -13.45 -3.89
C ARG A 67 13.77 -14.80 -4.59
N LEU A 68 13.27 -14.89 -5.82
CA LEU A 68 13.37 -16.10 -6.63
C LEU A 68 14.83 -16.52 -6.83
N LYS A 69 15.72 -15.55 -7.09
CA LYS A 69 17.16 -15.77 -7.28
C LYS A 69 17.96 -15.84 -5.98
N LYS A 70 17.34 -15.62 -4.81
CA LYS A 70 18.02 -15.55 -3.49
C LYS A 70 19.27 -14.64 -3.48
N SER A 71 19.20 -13.55 -4.24
CA SER A 71 20.37 -12.74 -4.64
C SER A 71 21.00 -11.91 -3.50
N LYS A 72 20.28 -11.68 -2.40
CA LYS A 72 20.76 -10.88 -1.26
C LYS A 72 20.37 -11.57 0.05
N ALA A 73 21.12 -11.30 1.12
CA ALA A 73 20.83 -11.89 2.45
C ALA A 73 19.36 -11.69 2.91
N PRO A 74 18.72 -10.50 2.76
CA PRO A 74 17.31 -10.32 3.10
C PRO A 74 16.32 -11.11 2.24
N TYR A 75 16.77 -11.61 1.08
CA TYR A 75 15.95 -12.36 0.13
C TYR A 75 16.08 -13.87 0.31
N LYS A 76 17.10 -14.35 1.04
CA LYS A 76 17.32 -15.77 1.30
C LYS A 76 16.26 -16.35 2.24
N ASN A 77 15.84 -15.57 3.23
CA ASN A 77 14.81 -15.93 4.20
C ASN A 77 13.58 -15.04 3.98
N SER A 78 12.58 -15.56 3.28
CA SER A 78 11.34 -14.87 2.96
C SER A 78 10.16 -15.57 3.61
N HIS A 79 9.35 -14.83 4.37
CA HIS A 79 8.12 -15.36 4.96
C HIS A 79 7.00 -15.41 3.90
N PRO A 80 6.01 -16.32 3.97
CA PRO A 80 4.88 -16.34 3.04
C PRO A 80 4.13 -15.01 2.92
N THR A 81 4.02 -14.26 4.02
CA THR A 81 3.41 -12.91 4.00
C THR A 81 4.20 -11.89 3.18
N ASP A 82 5.51 -12.08 2.99
CA ASP A 82 6.30 -11.24 2.09
C ASP A 82 5.93 -11.46 0.62
N TRP A 83 5.66 -12.73 0.26
CA TRP A 83 5.27 -13.10 -1.09
C TRP A 83 3.86 -12.63 -1.39
N MET A 84 2.94 -12.87 -0.44
CA MET A 84 1.56 -12.37 -0.53
C MET A 84 1.55 -10.86 -0.75
N PHE A 85 2.29 -10.09 0.06
CA PHE A 85 2.41 -8.64 -0.08
C PHE A 85 2.87 -8.21 -1.47
N LEU A 86 3.99 -8.77 -1.95
CA LEU A 86 4.56 -8.38 -3.24
C LEU A 86 3.64 -8.75 -4.41
N ILE A 87 3.00 -9.92 -4.36
CA ILE A 87 2.13 -10.41 -5.44
C ILE A 87 0.83 -9.60 -5.49
N LEU A 88 0.16 -9.42 -4.35
CA LEU A 88 -1.09 -8.67 -4.28
C LEU A 88 -0.85 -7.20 -4.67
N LEU A 89 0.18 -6.55 -4.13
CA LEU A 89 0.53 -5.18 -4.48
C LEU A 89 0.81 -5.01 -5.98
N GLN A 90 1.58 -5.93 -6.58
CA GLN A 90 1.88 -5.93 -8.01
C GLN A 90 0.59 -6.11 -8.84
N ALA A 91 -0.24 -7.08 -8.50
CA ALA A 91 -1.47 -7.40 -9.22
C ALA A 91 -2.53 -6.29 -9.10
N THR A 92 -2.71 -5.71 -7.92
CA THR A 92 -3.56 -4.53 -7.71
C THR A 92 -3.10 -3.36 -8.57
N THR A 93 -1.81 -3.08 -8.61
CA THR A 93 -1.26 -1.97 -9.40
C THR A 93 -1.43 -2.21 -10.90
N LEU A 94 -1.15 -3.43 -11.37
CA LEU A 94 -1.26 -3.80 -12.78
C LEU A 94 -2.70 -3.70 -13.27
N THR A 95 -3.65 -4.28 -12.53
CA THR A 95 -5.07 -4.20 -12.88
C THR A 95 -5.60 -2.76 -12.81
N GLY A 96 -5.12 -1.96 -11.85
CA GLY A 96 -5.48 -0.55 -11.74
C GLY A 96 -5.05 0.29 -12.95
N ILE A 97 -3.83 0.11 -13.45
CA ILE A 97 -3.37 0.82 -14.65
C ILE A 97 -4.08 0.32 -15.92
N PHE A 98 -4.46 -0.95 -15.98
CA PHE A 98 -5.25 -1.47 -17.11
C PHE A 98 -6.67 -0.90 -17.16
N ILE A 99 -7.35 -0.77 -16.01
CA ILE A 99 -8.63 -0.04 -15.93
C ILE A 99 -8.46 1.38 -16.46
N HIS A 100 -7.37 2.05 -16.10
CA HIS A 100 -7.10 3.39 -16.58
C HIS A 100 -6.98 3.45 -18.10
N PHE A 101 -6.25 2.52 -18.72
CA PHE A 101 -6.14 2.46 -20.18
C PHE A 101 -7.46 2.14 -20.88
N THR A 102 -8.20 1.13 -20.42
CA THR A 102 -9.48 0.75 -21.06
C THR A 102 -10.52 1.86 -20.92
N ARG A 103 -10.46 2.65 -19.85
CA ARG A 103 -11.32 3.83 -19.69
C ARG A 103 -10.94 4.95 -20.66
N LEU A 104 -9.65 5.21 -20.87
CA LEU A 104 -9.19 6.20 -21.86
C LEU A 104 -9.52 5.81 -23.30
N LEU A 105 -9.60 4.52 -23.59
CA LEU A 105 -9.99 3.99 -24.89
C LEU A 105 -11.52 3.91 -25.08
N ASP A 106 -12.30 4.29 -24.07
CA ASP A 106 -13.76 4.17 -24.03
C ASP A 106 -14.25 2.74 -24.29
N TRP A 107 -13.59 1.76 -23.65
CA TRP A 107 -13.91 0.33 -23.73
C TRP A 107 -14.66 -0.13 -22.48
N PRO A 108 -16.00 -0.04 -22.44
CA PRO A 108 -16.77 -0.27 -21.22
C PRO A 108 -16.68 -1.71 -20.73
N MET A 109 -16.86 -2.70 -21.61
CA MET A 109 -16.86 -4.12 -21.21
C MET A 109 -15.52 -4.57 -20.60
N PRO A 110 -14.36 -4.33 -21.23
CA PRO A 110 -13.06 -4.59 -20.60
C PRO A 110 -12.89 -3.85 -19.27
N THR A 111 -13.31 -2.58 -19.19
CA THR A 111 -13.20 -1.79 -17.95
C THR A 111 -13.95 -2.43 -16.80
N TYR A 112 -15.19 -2.88 -17.02
CA TYR A 112 -15.99 -3.53 -15.97
C TYR A 112 -15.40 -4.87 -15.53
N ILE A 113 -14.95 -5.70 -16.47
CA ILE A 113 -14.34 -7.00 -16.17
C ILE A 113 -13.07 -6.79 -15.34
N ILE A 114 -12.17 -5.91 -15.79
CA ILE A 114 -10.92 -5.65 -15.06
C ILE A 114 -11.21 -4.99 -13.71
N TYR A 115 -12.22 -4.13 -13.61
CA TYR A 115 -12.64 -3.55 -12.33
C TYR A 115 -13.05 -4.61 -11.31
N ILE A 116 -13.83 -5.62 -11.71
CA ILE A 116 -14.19 -6.73 -10.84
C ILE A 116 -12.93 -7.47 -10.38
N ILE A 117 -12.03 -7.82 -11.31
CA ILE A 117 -10.76 -8.48 -10.99
C ILE A 117 -9.92 -7.61 -10.04
N HIS A 118 -9.85 -6.31 -10.30
CA HIS A 118 -9.11 -5.37 -9.47
C HIS A 118 -9.68 -5.33 -8.04
N MET A 119 -11.00 -5.31 -7.86
CA MET A 119 -11.63 -5.38 -6.54
C MET A 119 -11.36 -6.71 -5.84
N MET A 120 -11.40 -7.83 -6.56
CA MET A 120 -11.06 -9.16 -6.01
C MET A 120 -9.62 -9.24 -5.47
N VAL A 121 -8.69 -8.45 -6.01
CA VAL A 121 -7.29 -8.41 -5.57
C VAL A 121 -7.04 -7.29 -4.55
N ALA A 122 -7.57 -6.10 -4.80
CA ALA A 122 -7.36 -4.90 -3.98
C ALA A 122 -7.98 -4.99 -2.59
N VAL A 123 -9.15 -5.62 -2.46
CA VAL A 123 -9.81 -5.77 -1.16
C VAL A 123 -8.98 -6.67 -0.23
N PRO A 124 -8.56 -7.89 -0.62
CA PRO A 124 -7.63 -8.68 0.18
C PRO A 124 -6.31 -7.98 0.45
N MET A 125 -5.77 -7.26 -0.54
CA MET A 125 -4.54 -6.47 -0.37
C MET A 125 -4.69 -5.48 0.78
N LEU A 126 -5.77 -4.69 0.83
CA LEU A 126 -5.96 -3.71 1.90
C LEU A 126 -6.35 -4.35 3.24
N VAL A 127 -7.30 -5.28 3.24
CA VAL A 127 -7.88 -5.86 4.47
C VAL A 127 -6.93 -6.83 5.15
N LEU A 128 -6.11 -7.58 4.41
CA LEU A 128 -5.16 -8.52 5.00
C LEU A 128 -3.84 -7.82 5.36
N GLU A 129 -3.37 -6.89 4.52
CA GLU A 129 -2.02 -6.34 4.71
C GLU A 129 -1.95 -5.21 5.73
N VAL A 130 -2.97 -4.34 5.77
CA VAL A 130 -2.95 -3.16 6.65
C VAL A 130 -3.14 -3.52 8.13
N PRO A 131 -4.20 -4.26 8.54
CA PRO A 131 -4.38 -4.59 9.96
C PRO A 131 -3.58 -5.81 10.42
N PHE A 132 -3.35 -6.81 9.57
CA PHE A 132 -2.81 -8.11 10.01
C PHE A 132 -1.39 -8.43 9.53
N ALA A 133 -0.86 -7.65 8.59
CA ALA A 133 0.52 -7.85 8.14
C ALA A 133 1.44 -6.78 8.71
N LYS A 134 2.42 -6.35 7.92
CA LYS A 134 3.55 -5.60 8.44
C LYS A 134 3.15 -4.23 8.97
N TRP A 135 2.04 -3.61 8.58
CA TRP A 135 1.68 -2.29 9.08
C TRP A 135 1.33 -2.24 10.57
N ALA A 136 0.96 -3.39 11.15
CA ALA A 136 0.72 -3.54 12.58
C ALA A 136 1.88 -3.03 13.45
N HIS A 137 3.14 -3.21 13.03
CA HIS A 137 4.28 -2.73 13.83
C HIS A 137 4.36 -1.20 13.90
N LEU A 138 3.87 -0.48 12.89
CA LEU A 138 3.87 0.98 12.90
C LEU A 138 2.95 1.53 14.00
N ALA A 139 1.81 0.86 14.23
CA ALA A 139 0.85 1.22 15.27
C ALA A 139 1.25 0.65 16.64
N TYR A 140 1.54 -0.65 16.73
CA TYR A 140 1.75 -1.31 18.02
C TYR A 140 3.09 -0.97 18.67
N ARG A 141 4.16 -0.71 17.90
CA ARG A 141 5.49 -0.48 18.50
C ARG A 141 5.54 0.80 19.35
N PRO A 142 5.05 1.97 18.90
CA PRO A 142 4.99 3.16 19.76
C PRO A 142 4.12 2.95 20.99
N ILE A 143 2.96 2.30 20.84
CA ILE A 143 2.04 2.01 21.95
C ILE A 143 2.70 1.12 22.99
N ALA A 144 3.36 0.03 22.57
CA ALA A 144 4.05 -0.88 23.47
C ALA A 144 5.17 -0.16 24.24
N ILE A 145 5.99 0.67 23.56
CA ILE A 145 7.05 1.44 24.21
C ILE A 145 6.46 2.43 25.24
N TYR A 146 5.35 3.08 24.90
CA TYR A 146 4.65 3.98 25.82
C TYR A 146 4.14 3.24 27.06
N LEU A 147 3.42 2.12 26.87
CA LEU A 147 2.88 1.32 27.97
C LEU A 147 3.98 0.75 28.87
N LEU A 148 5.09 0.29 28.29
CA LEU A 148 6.26 -0.15 29.05
C LEU A 148 6.81 0.98 29.93
N ARG A 149 6.95 2.19 29.40
CA ARG A 149 7.41 3.35 30.18
C ARG A 149 6.43 3.75 31.29
N VAL A 150 5.13 3.68 31.04
CA VAL A 150 4.10 3.94 32.05
C VAL A 150 4.20 2.92 33.18
N ARG A 151 4.28 1.62 32.84
CA ARG A 151 4.48 0.54 33.82
C ARG A 151 5.76 0.74 34.63
N ASP A 152 6.88 1.01 33.97
CA ASP A 152 8.18 1.16 34.64
C ASP A 152 8.17 2.33 35.63
N ARG A 153 7.50 3.44 35.28
CA ARG A 153 7.31 4.58 36.19
C ARG A 153 6.40 4.25 37.38
N TYR A 154 5.30 3.53 37.14
CA TYR A 154 4.41 3.09 38.21
C TYR A 154 5.15 2.23 39.25
N LEU A 155 5.99 1.29 38.79
CA LEU A 155 6.79 0.42 39.67
C LEU A 155 7.86 1.19 40.45
N GLN A 156 8.43 2.26 39.87
CA GLN A 156 9.36 3.15 40.58
C GLN A 156 8.66 3.93 41.69
N GLU A 157 7.44 4.41 41.45
CA GLU A 157 6.64 5.15 42.42
C GLU A 157 6.00 4.24 43.48
N ASN A 158 5.79 2.95 43.17
CA ASN A 158 5.18 1.95 44.06
C ASN A 158 6.04 0.68 44.20
N PRO A 159 7.18 0.73 44.92
CA PRO A 159 8.10 -0.40 45.03
C PRO A 159 7.47 -1.67 45.63
N ALA A 160 6.43 -1.51 46.45
CA ALA A 160 5.68 -2.63 47.03
C ALA A 160 4.94 -3.48 45.97
N ALA A 161 4.55 -2.88 44.83
CA ALA A 161 3.88 -3.58 43.73
C ALA A 161 4.82 -4.46 42.88
N VAL A 162 6.14 -4.44 43.16
CA VAL A 162 7.14 -5.31 42.51
C VAL A 162 7.24 -6.66 43.22
N ALA A 163 6.74 -6.76 44.45
CA ALA A 163 6.87 -7.94 45.31
C ALA A 163 5.68 -8.92 45.25
N GLU A 164 4.58 -8.54 44.59
CA GLU A 164 3.46 -9.43 44.19
C GLU A 164 3.68 -9.98 42.77
#